data_AF-A0A517YIA1-F1
#
_entry.id   AF-A0A517YIA1-F1
#
_cell.length_a   1.000
_cell.length_b   1.000
_cell.length_c   1.000
_cell.angle_alpha   90.00
_cell.angle_beta   90.00
_cell.angle_gamma   90.00
#
_symmetry.space_group_name_H-M   'P 1'
#
loop_
_entity.id
_entity.type
_entity.pdbx_description
1 polymer ?
#
loop_
_entity_poly.entity_id
_entity_poly.type
_entity_poly.pdbx_seq_one_letter_code
_entity_poly.pdbx_strand_id
1 'polypeptide(L)'
;MHAVRLRGPWQIEPLARFRLSSDGNIAEETTNLPAATTTDVPADWGHVLGNDFVCGRVRYTRRFGLPTNLSPEERVSLVIERLDWQGTIELNGQVLGDQLYADGLRTYEITALLKFRNLLQIVVELPAVGNAGGSYTDRHIERAGREHLPGGLIGEVRLEIA
;
A
#
# COMPACT_ATOMS: atom_id res chain seq x y z
N MET A 1 -4.95 -11.55 -22.88
CA MET A 1 -4.71 -10.81 -21.62
C MET A 1 -3.23 -10.86 -21.31
N HIS A 2 -2.58 -9.70 -21.35
CA HIS A 2 -1.15 -9.54 -21.08
C HIS A 2 -0.97 -8.83 -19.74
N ALA A 3 0.04 -9.22 -18.94
CA ALA A 3 0.30 -8.63 -17.65
C ALA A 3 1.73 -8.10 -17.55
N VAL A 4 1.88 -6.85 -17.15
CA VAL A 4 3.17 -6.21 -16.84
C VAL A 4 3.28 -6.06 -15.34
N ARG A 5 4.12 -6.88 -14.71
CA ARG A 5 4.34 -6.81 -13.26
C ARG A 5 5.18 -5.58 -12.93
N LEU A 6 4.73 -4.77 -11.97
CA LEU A 6 5.48 -3.59 -11.50
C LEU A 6 6.55 -3.99 -10.48
N ARG A 7 7.38 -4.98 -10.87
CA ARG A 7 8.51 -5.50 -10.11
C ARG A 7 9.69 -4.52 -10.08
N GLY A 8 10.63 -4.78 -9.18
CA GLY A 8 11.81 -3.98 -8.93
C GLY A 8 11.60 -3.00 -7.78
N PRO A 9 12.63 -2.20 -7.45
CA PRO A 9 12.63 -1.44 -6.21
C PRO A 9 11.53 -0.38 -6.23
N TRP A 10 10.66 -0.46 -5.24
CA TRP A 10 9.74 0.58 -4.84
C TRP A 10 10.44 1.48 -3.83
N GLN A 11 10.29 2.79 -3.97
CA GLN A 11 10.66 3.71 -2.89
C GLN A 11 9.66 3.54 -1.77
N ILE A 12 10.15 3.44 -0.53
CA ILE A 12 9.33 3.31 0.67
C ILE A 12 9.72 4.40 1.66
N GLU A 13 8.72 5.13 2.15
CA GLU A 13 8.89 6.27 3.05
C GLU A 13 7.88 6.14 4.22
N PRO A 14 8.35 5.88 5.46
CA PRO A 14 7.47 5.94 6.62
C PRO A 14 7.02 7.38 6.87
N LEU A 15 5.72 7.56 7.05
CA LEU A 15 5.08 8.87 7.30
C LEU A 15 4.70 9.03 8.77
N ALA A 16 4.34 7.93 9.43
CA ALA A 16 3.99 7.90 10.84
C ALA A 16 4.19 6.50 11.41
N ARG A 17 4.53 6.43 12.70
CA ARG A 17 4.46 5.21 13.52
C ARG A 17 3.28 5.35 14.49
N PHE A 18 2.52 4.28 14.67
CA PHE A 18 1.48 4.25 15.70
C PHE A 18 1.92 3.38 16.87
N ARG A 19 1.79 3.91 18.09
CA ARG A 19 2.10 3.19 19.32
C ARG A 19 0.96 3.26 20.31
N LEU A 20 0.73 2.16 21.00
CA LEU A 20 -0.12 2.14 22.18
C LEU A 20 0.66 2.74 23.35
N SER A 21 0.19 3.86 23.88
CA SER A 21 0.73 4.43 25.11
C SER A 21 0.23 3.67 26.35
N SER A 22 0.91 3.84 27.47
CA SER A 22 0.62 3.14 28.73
C SER A 22 -0.77 3.44 29.31
N ASP A 23 -1.39 4.55 28.89
CA ASP A 23 -2.75 4.96 29.24
C ASP A 23 -3.83 4.31 28.32
N GLY A 24 -3.40 3.47 27.36
CA GLY A 24 -4.29 2.79 26.41
C GLY A 24 -4.69 3.63 25.20
N ASN A 25 -4.13 4.84 25.04
CA ASN A 25 -4.33 5.69 23.87
C ASN A 25 -3.39 5.31 22.72
N ILE A 26 -3.78 5.68 21.49
CA ILE A 26 -2.92 5.52 20.31
C ILE A 26 -2.22 6.85 20.06
N ALA A 27 -0.88 6.83 20.09
CA ALA A 27 -0.03 7.94 19.72
C ALA A 27 0.45 7.81 18.28
N GLU A 28 0.30 8.88 17.49
CA GLU A 28 0.91 9.04 16.17
C GLU A 28 2.26 9.77 16.32
N GLU A 29 3.35 9.07 16.01
CA GLU A 29 4.71 9.61 16.00
C GLU A 29 5.13 9.89 14.56
N THR A 30 5.48 11.15 14.23
CA THR A 30 5.97 11.55 12.89
C THR A 30 7.45 11.93 12.88
N THR A 31 8.12 11.87 14.05
CA THR A 31 9.53 12.17 14.24
C THR A 31 10.34 10.91 14.53
N ASN A 32 11.64 10.90 14.24
CA ASN A 32 12.53 9.74 14.46
C ASN A 32 12.03 8.45 13.78
N LEU A 33 11.43 8.60 12.60
CA LEU A 33 11.03 7.48 11.75
C LEU A 33 12.27 6.86 11.10
N PRO A 34 12.22 5.57 10.72
CA PRO A 34 13.25 4.98 9.86
C PRO A 34 13.46 5.81 8.59
N ALA A 35 14.67 5.83 8.05
CA ALA A 35 14.94 6.56 6.81
C ALA A 35 14.18 5.95 5.63
N ALA A 36 13.80 6.78 4.66
CA ALA A 36 13.28 6.29 3.39
C ALA A 36 14.30 5.38 2.70
N THR A 37 13.82 4.30 2.09
CA THR A 37 14.67 3.27 1.47
C THR A 37 13.97 2.69 0.25
N THR A 38 14.43 1.53 -0.24
CA THR A 38 13.77 0.77 -1.30
C THR A 38 13.45 -0.65 -0.86
N THR A 39 12.36 -1.21 -1.38
CA THR A 39 11.99 -2.61 -1.20
C THR A 39 11.49 -3.22 -2.49
N ASP A 40 11.59 -4.53 -2.62
CA ASP A 40 10.81 -5.27 -3.60
C ASP A 40 9.37 -5.46 -3.08
N VAL A 41 8.41 -5.53 -4.01
CA VAL A 41 7.00 -5.84 -3.76
C VAL A 41 6.68 -7.12 -4.53
N PRO A 42 6.00 -8.12 -3.92
CA PRO A 42 5.35 -8.08 -2.60
C PRO A 42 6.29 -8.24 -1.40
N ALA A 43 6.06 -7.45 -0.34
CA ALA A 43 6.72 -7.59 0.96
C ALA A 43 5.97 -6.79 2.05
N ASP A 44 6.08 -7.23 3.31
CA ASP A 44 5.80 -6.34 4.45
C ASP A 44 6.94 -5.35 4.67
N TRP A 45 6.65 -4.22 5.30
CA TRP A 45 7.64 -3.17 5.50
C TRP A 45 8.63 -3.47 6.63
N GLY A 46 8.42 -4.51 7.45
CA GLY A 46 9.31 -4.84 8.56
C GLY A 46 10.70 -5.24 8.09
N HIS A 47 10.78 -5.87 6.92
CA HIS A 47 12.04 -6.25 6.30
C HIS A 47 13.01 -5.09 6.09
N VAL A 48 12.49 -3.88 5.85
CA VAL A 48 13.29 -2.69 5.50
C VAL A 48 13.18 -1.55 6.51
N LEU A 49 12.09 -1.46 7.26
CA LEU A 49 11.87 -0.44 8.30
C LEU A 49 12.15 -0.95 9.72
N GLY A 50 12.47 -2.25 9.86
CA GLY A 50 12.75 -2.91 11.12
C GLY A 50 11.50 -3.48 11.80
N ASN A 51 11.67 -4.56 12.55
CA ASN A 51 10.58 -5.29 13.21
C ASN A 51 9.88 -4.48 14.32
N ASP A 52 10.50 -3.41 14.82
CA ASP A 52 9.89 -2.50 15.80
C ASP A 52 8.92 -1.49 15.13
N PHE A 53 8.92 -1.42 13.80
CA PHE A 53 7.96 -0.65 13.02
C PHE A 53 6.83 -1.58 12.54
N VAL A 54 5.98 -2.02 13.46
CA VAL A 54 4.83 -2.88 13.13
C VAL A 54 3.68 -2.04 12.56
N CYS A 55 3.16 -1.10 13.36
CA CYS A 55 2.02 -0.24 13.02
C CYS A 55 2.48 1.16 12.58
N GLY A 56 1.85 1.69 11.53
CA GLY A 56 2.20 2.99 11.00
C GLY A 56 1.53 3.29 9.65
N ARG A 57 1.94 4.41 9.08
CA ARG A 57 1.56 4.87 7.74
C ARG A 57 2.80 4.96 6.88
N VAL A 58 2.78 4.32 5.71
CA VAL A 58 3.94 4.19 4.83
C VAL A 58 3.54 4.48 3.39
N ARG A 59 4.32 5.33 2.71
CA ARG A 59 4.17 5.64 1.30
C ARG A 59 5.07 4.74 0.46
N TYR A 60 4.47 4.02 -0.47
CA TYR A 60 5.14 3.30 -1.54
C TYR A 60 5.08 4.11 -2.83
N THR A 61 6.19 4.21 -3.56
CA THR A 61 6.25 4.94 -4.83
C THR A 61 6.96 4.12 -5.91
N ARG A 62 6.34 4.03 -7.09
CA ARG A 62 6.90 3.38 -8.28
C ARG A 62 6.70 4.23 -9.51
N ARG A 63 7.77 4.38 -10.29
CA ARG A 63 7.71 4.98 -11.63
C ARG A 63 7.67 3.87 -12.68
N PHE A 64 6.86 4.06 -13.70
CA PHE A 64 6.77 3.14 -14.84
C PHE A 64 6.46 3.90 -16.14
N GLY A 65 6.84 3.33 -17.28
CA GLY A 65 6.54 3.90 -18.60
C GLY A 65 5.15 3.54 -19.08
N LEU A 66 4.67 4.22 -20.12
CA LEU A 66 3.49 3.79 -20.86
C LEU A 66 3.75 2.39 -21.46
N PRO A 67 2.86 1.40 -21.26
CA PRO A 67 2.97 0.12 -21.97
C PRO A 67 3.02 0.33 -23.48
N THR A 68 3.94 -0.34 -24.15
CA THR A 68 4.13 -0.23 -25.60
C THR A 68 3.22 -1.18 -26.37
N ASN A 69 2.97 -0.89 -27.65
CA ASN A 69 2.17 -1.71 -28.57
C ASN A 69 0.68 -1.85 -28.15
N LEU A 70 0.16 -0.87 -27.42
CA LEU A 70 -1.27 -0.79 -27.13
C LEU A 70 -2.06 -0.54 -28.41
N SER A 71 -3.01 -1.42 -28.73
CA SER A 71 -4.01 -1.15 -29.77
C SER A 71 -5.05 -0.13 -29.26
N PRO A 72 -5.74 0.61 -30.15
CA PRO A 72 -6.77 1.57 -29.73
C PRO A 72 -7.93 0.96 -28.93
N GLU A 73 -8.17 -0.34 -29.10
CA GLU A 73 -9.24 -1.08 -28.42
C GLU A 73 -8.82 -1.57 -27.03
N GLU A 74 -7.51 -1.68 -26.77
CA GLU A 74 -7.00 -2.21 -25.50
C GLU A 74 -7.25 -1.24 -24.33
N ARG A 75 -7.48 -1.82 -23.16
CA ARG A 75 -7.62 -1.13 -21.88
C ARG A 75 -6.52 -1.59 -20.95
N VAL A 76 -6.00 -0.64 -20.19
CA VAL A 76 -5.00 -0.88 -19.15
C VAL A 76 -5.65 -0.72 -17.79
N SER A 77 -5.54 -1.76 -16.97
CA SER A 77 -5.98 -1.75 -15.58
C SER A 77 -4.80 -1.92 -14.63
N LEU A 78 -4.77 -1.13 -13.56
CA LEU A 78 -3.88 -1.37 -12.42
C LEU A 78 -4.53 -2.41 -11.51
N VAL A 79 -3.79 -3.46 -11.19
CA VAL A 79 -4.22 -4.50 -10.25
C VAL A 79 -3.32 -4.50 -9.03
N ILE A 80 -3.94 -4.46 -7.86
CA ILE A 80 -3.29 -4.60 -6.55
C ILE A 80 -3.89 -5.84 -5.90
N GLU A 81 -3.11 -6.89 -5.81
CA GLU A 81 -3.57 -8.19 -5.31
C GLU A 81 -3.90 -8.15 -3.81
N ARG A 82 -3.06 -7.47 -3.02
CA ARG A 82 -3.26 -7.33 -1.58
C ARG A 82 -2.37 -6.25 -0.96
N LEU A 83 -2.90 -5.56 0.03
CA LEU A 83 -2.18 -4.69 0.94
C LEU A 83 -2.59 -4.97 2.39
N ASP A 84 -1.83 -4.47 3.35
CA ASP A 84 -2.03 -4.69 4.77
C ASP A 84 -1.81 -3.38 5.57
N TRP A 85 -2.83 -2.68 6.06
CA TRP A 85 -4.25 -3.07 6.18
C TRP A 85 -5.22 -2.23 5.33
N GLN A 86 -5.06 -0.91 5.30
CA GLN A 86 -5.82 -0.01 4.42
C GLN A 86 -4.84 0.74 3.54
N GLY A 87 -5.21 1.05 2.30
CA GLY A 87 -4.39 1.94 1.49
C GLY A 87 -5.16 2.81 0.52
N THR A 88 -4.60 3.99 0.27
CA THR A 88 -5.08 4.94 -0.74
C THR A 88 -4.18 4.86 -1.96
N ILE A 89 -4.78 4.69 -3.14
CA ILE A 89 -4.11 4.48 -4.40
C ILE A 89 -4.19 5.75 -5.24
N GLU A 90 -3.04 6.23 -5.71
CA GLU A 90 -2.93 7.42 -6.54
C GLU A 90 -2.06 7.16 -7.77
N LEU A 91 -2.52 7.62 -8.93
CA LEU A 91 -1.76 7.60 -10.18
C LEU A 91 -1.63 9.03 -10.72
N ASN A 92 -0.39 9.48 -10.95
CA ASN A 92 -0.09 10.76 -11.58
C ASN A 92 -0.73 11.98 -10.87
N GLY A 93 -0.89 11.95 -9.54
CA GLY A 93 -1.57 13.01 -8.78
C GLY A 93 -3.08 12.78 -8.58
N GLN A 94 -3.66 11.75 -9.19
CA GLN A 94 -5.09 11.47 -9.14
C GLN A 94 -5.40 10.24 -8.29
N VAL A 95 -6.24 10.43 -7.27
CA VAL A 95 -6.75 9.34 -6.43
C VAL A 95 -7.64 8.42 -7.27
N LEU A 96 -7.33 7.13 -7.26
CA LEU A 96 -8.11 6.07 -7.90
C LEU A 96 -9.14 5.47 -6.95
N GLY A 97 -8.82 5.44 -5.66
CA GLY A 97 -9.68 4.93 -4.59
C GLY A 97 -8.87 4.37 -3.42
N ASP A 98 -9.59 3.77 -2.47
CA ASP A 98 -9.01 3.08 -1.32
C ASP A 98 -9.18 1.56 -1.46
N GLN A 99 -8.34 0.78 -0.78
CA GLN A 99 -8.45 -0.68 -0.66
C GLN A 99 -8.24 -1.10 0.79
N LEU A 100 -9.05 -2.03 1.28
CA LEU A 100 -8.88 -2.70 2.55
C LEU A 100 -8.27 -4.10 2.36
N TYR A 101 -7.63 -4.64 3.39
CA TYR A 101 -7.11 -6.01 3.41
C TYR A 101 -8.20 -7.04 3.03
N ALA A 102 -9.42 -6.83 3.54
CA ALA A 102 -10.57 -7.69 3.31
C ALA A 102 -11.11 -7.62 1.87
N ASP A 103 -10.81 -6.57 1.10
CA ASP A 103 -11.23 -6.46 -0.30
C ASP A 103 -10.52 -7.52 -1.17
N GLY A 104 -9.37 -8.03 -0.72
CA GLY A 104 -8.53 -8.92 -1.53
C GLY A 104 -7.99 -8.20 -2.76
N LEU A 105 -8.12 -8.82 -3.93
CA LEU A 105 -7.64 -8.27 -5.20
C LEU A 105 -8.54 -7.14 -5.66
N ARG A 106 -7.94 -6.01 -6.04
CA ARG A 106 -8.65 -4.84 -6.57
C ARG A 106 -8.05 -4.36 -7.89
N THR A 107 -8.95 -3.92 -8.78
CA THR A 107 -8.62 -3.48 -10.15
C THR A 107 -9.13 -2.06 -10.38
N TYR A 108 -8.30 -1.23 -11.00
CA TYR A 108 -8.61 0.15 -11.37
C TYR A 108 -8.36 0.34 -12.87
N GLU A 109 -9.36 0.81 -13.62
CA GLU A 109 -9.19 1.21 -15.02
C GLU A 109 -8.36 2.51 -15.06
N ILE A 110 -7.25 2.53 -15.79
CA ILE A 110 -6.31 3.66 -15.79
C ILE A 110 -5.93 4.16 -17.19
N THR A 111 -6.53 3.63 -18.26
CA THR A 111 -6.15 3.91 -19.66
C THR A 111 -6.13 5.42 -19.93
N ALA A 112 -7.16 6.13 -19.50
CA ALA A 112 -7.28 7.57 -19.70
C ALA A 112 -6.32 8.41 -18.85
N LEU A 113 -5.69 7.81 -17.83
CA LEU A 113 -4.81 8.48 -16.87
C LEU A 113 -3.33 8.28 -17.19
N LEU A 114 -3.01 7.37 -18.11
CA LEU A 114 -1.65 7.03 -18.46
C LEU A 114 -0.95 8.17 -19.21
N LYS A 115 0.29 8.43 -18.79
CA LYS A 115 1.25 9.35 -19.41
C LYS A 115 2.44 8.56 -19.91
N PHE A 116 3.33 9.20 -20.68
CA PHE A 116 4.58 8.58 -21.11
C PHE A 116 5.45 8.13 -19.91
N ARG A 117 5.44 8.91 -18.82
CA ARG A 117 6.04 8.57 -17.53
C ARG A 117 4.97 8.66 -16.46
N ASN A 118 4.78 7.56 -15.75
CA ASN A 118 3.76 7.43 -14.71
C ASN A 118 4.39 7.36 -13.33
N LEU A 119 3.69 7.92 -12.36
CA LEU A 119 4.01 7.82 -10.94
C LEU A 119 2.83 7.17 -10.22
N LEU A 120 3.04 5.97 -9.71
CA LEU A 120 2.10 5.27 -8.83
C LEU A 120 2.54 5.51 -7.39
N GLN A 121 1.62 5.99 -6.56
CA GLN A 121 1.78 6.13 -5.13
C GLN A 121 0.71 5.32 -4.42
N ILE A 122 1.12 4.54 -3.42
CA ILE A 122 0.19 3.81 -2.54
C ILE A 122 0.58 4.13 -1.11
N VAL A 123 -0.32 4.77 -0.37
CA VAL A 123 -0.12 5.00 1.06
C VAL A 123 -0.83 3.89 1.80
N VAL A 124 -0.08 3.04 2.50
CA VAL A 124 -0.61 1.93 3.30
C VAL A 124 -0.56 2.31 4.77
N GLU A 125 -1.66 2.07 5.47
CA GLU A 125 -1.83 2.34 6.89
C GLU A 125 -2.22 1.06 7.63
N LEU A 126 -1.52 0.79 8.74
CA LEU A 126 -1.87 -0.24 9.70
C LEU A 126 -1.97 0.42 11.08
N PRO A 127 -3.19 0.57 11.65
CA PRO A 127 -3.38 1.20 12.95
C PRO A 127 -2.77 0.37 14.09
N ALA A 128 -2.47 1.04 15.21
CA ALA A 128 -2.28 0.35 16.49
C ALA A 128 -3.64 -0.05 17.08
N VAL A 129 -3.68 -1.11 17.88
CA VAL A 129 -4.90 -1.54 18.60
C VAL A 129 -4.78 -1.10 20.07
N GLY A 130 -5.73 -0.31 20.55
CA GLY A 130 -5.77 0.21 21.92
C GLY A 130 -7.13 0.04 22.61
N ASN A 131 -7.23 0.49 23.87
CA ASN A 131 -8.42 0.32 24.72
C ASN A 131 -9.50 1.39 24.51
N ALA A 132 -9.30 2.35 23.60
CA ALA A 132 -10.19 3.50 23.45
C ALA A 132 -11.60 3.04 23.03
N GLY A 133 -12.56 3.24 23.94
CA GLY A 133 -13.98 2.90 23.83
C GLY A 133 -14.77 3.71 22.79
N GLY A 134 -14.25 3.79 21.58
CA GLY A 134 -14.97 4.23 20.38
C GLY A 134 -14.77 3.17 19.29
N SER A 135 -15.61 2.13 19.27
CA SER A 135 -15.96 1.31 18.10
C SER A 135 -14.86 0.92 17.07
N TYR A 136 -13.59 0.80 17.46
CA TYR A 136 -12.62 -0.02 16.69
C TYR A 136 -12.74 -1.51 17.05
N THR A 137 -13.52 -1.83 18.09
CA THR A 137 -13.80 -3.20 18.54
C THR A 137 -14.78 -3.96 17.63
N ASP A 138 -15.42 -3.31 16.66
CA ASP A 138 -16.32 -3.98 15.70
C ASP A 138 -15.63 -4.31 14.36
N ARG A 139 -14.43 -3.77 14.15
CA ARG A 139 -13.50 -4.26 13.14
C ARG A 139 -12.42 -5.01 13.90
N HIS A 140 -12.68 -6.28 14.22
CA HIS A 140 -11.58 -7.23 14.22
C HIS A 140 -10.82 -6.93 12.93
N ILE A 141 -9.59 -6.43 13.06
CA ILE A 141 -8.73 -6.26 11.91
C ILE A 141 -8.51 -7.71 11.46
N GLU A 142 -9.33 -8.19 10.52
CA GLU A 142 -9.36 -9.56 10.02
C GLU A 142 -8.07 -9.81 9.22
N ARG A 143 -6.96 -9.88 9.95
CA ARG A 143 -5.61 -10.16 9.48
C ARG A 143 -5.22 -11.54 9.99
N ALA A 144 -6.11 -12.52 9.79
CA ALA A 144 -5.92 -13.87 10.32
C ALA A 144 -4.51 -14.40 9.97
N GLY A 145 -3.70 -14.71 10.98
CA GLY A 145 -2.31 -15.16 10.83
C GLY A 145 -1.26 -14.06 10.60
N ARG A 146 -1.65 -12.78 10.67
CA ARG A 146 -0.78 -11.60 10.52
C ARG A 146 -0.98 -10.56 11.63
N GLU A 147 -1.63 -10.93 12.72
CA GLU A 147 -2.05 -10.02 13.81
C GLU A 147 -0.87 -9.24 14.41
N HIS A 148 0.31 -9.86 14.47
CA HIS A 148 1.54 -9.28 15.01
C HIS A 148 2.57 -8.92 13.93
N LEU A 149 2.23 -9.09 12.65
CA LEU A 149 3.14 -8.81 11.57
C LEU A 149 3.05 -7.34 11.14
N PRO A 150 4.14 -6.77 10.60
CA PRO A 150 4.12 -5.46 9.97
C PRO A 150 3.13 -5.39 8.79
N GLY A 151 2.62 -4.20 8.52
CA GLY A 151 1.81 -3.92 7.34
C GLY A 151 2.64 -3.87 6.05
N GLY A 152 2.00 -3.54 4.94
CA GLY A 152 2.68 -3.28 3.67
C GLY A 152 1.95 -3.73 2.42
N LEU A 153 2.65 -3.67 1.28
CA LEU A 153 2.17 -4.18 -0.01
C LEU A 153 2.52 -5.66 -0.15
N ILE A 154 1.70 -6.52 0.45
CA ILE A 154 1.97 -7.95 0.58
C ILE A 154 1.50 -8.81 -0.61
N GLY A 155 0.83 -8.21 -1.60
CA GLY A 155 0.43 -8.86 -2.86
C GLY A 155 1.09 -8.22 -4.08
N GLU A 156 1.03 -8.89 -5.24
CA GLU A 156 1.59 -8.37 -6.47
C GLU A 156 0.86 -7.09 -6.93
N VAL A 157 1.63 -6.14 -7.46
CA VAL A 157 1.11 -4.97 -8.18
C VAL A 157 1.48 -5.11 -9.65
N ARG A 158 0.50 -5.04 -10.53
CA ARG A 158 0.69 -5.25 -11.98
C ARG A 158 -0.27 -4.41 -12.81
N LEU A 159 0.07 -4.25 -14.08
CA LEU A 159 -0.84 -3.77 -15.10
C LEU A 159 -1.42 -4.98 -15.86
N GLU A 160 -2.72 -4.97 -16.11
CA GLU A 160 -3.39 -5.91 -17.00
C GLU A 160 -3.85 -5.17 -18.25
N ILE A 161 -3.59 -5.77 -19.42
CA ILE A 161 -3.92 -5.26 -20.73
C ILE A 161 -4.87 -6.24 -21.40
N ALA A 162 -6.06 -5.74 -21.77
CA ALA A 162 -7.16 -6.52 -22.33
C ALA A 162 -7.92 -5.75 -23.40
#